data_AF-A0A9Q8PBK0-F1
#
_entry.id   AF-A0A9Q8PBK0-F1
#
_cell.length_a   1.000
_cell.length_b   1.000
_cell.length_c   1.000
_cell.angle_alpha   90.00
_cell.angle_beta   90.00
_cell.angle_gamma   90.00
#
_symmetry.space_group_name_H-M   'P 1'
#
loop_
_entity.id
_entity.type
_entity.pdbx_description
1 polymer ?
#
loop_
_entity_poly.entity_id
_entity_poly.type
_entity_poly.pdbx_seq_one_letter_code
_entity_poly.pdbx_strand_id
1 'polypeptide(L)'
;MISCSYAYGFKYADGSDSYGGYADYHRCHEHFVVKTPESIPSEEAAPMLCGGITVYAPLKLNGSDRVVAISRKNSKREDAFKLGADEYISTDHDADWAQKHAKSLDLVVSTVSPPKMPLDGYLNLLNPISCQISLQFQSMMKGIRFGGSLIGAPWQIEEMLALVAEKNIRPWVNLRSMKDVNKAIVDFEEGIPRYRFVLVNEKHAGI
;
A
#
# COMPACT_ATOMS: atom_id res chain seq x y z
N MET A 1 8.62 20.02 -0.47
CA MET A 1 8.53 19.41 -1.82
C MET A 1 7.06 19.36 -2.23
N ILE A 2 6.78 19.48 -3.53
CA ILE A 2 5.43 19.45 -4.12
C ILE A 2 5.26 18.07 -4.75
N SER A 3 4.24 17.31 -4.37
CA SER A 3 4.05 15.94 -4.90
C SER A 3 2.78 15.82 -5.74
N CYS A 4 2.87 15.13 -6.88
CA CYS A 4 1.78 14.90 -7.81
C CYS A 4 1.30 13.44 -7.81
N SER A 5 -0.01 13.23 -7.79
CA SER A 5 -0.63 11.89 -7.84
C SER A 5 -0.96 11.37 -9.25
N TYR A 6 -0.65 12.12 -10.32
CA TYR A 6 -0.99 11.71 -11.70
C TYR A 6 0.02 10.70 -12.26
N ALA A 7 -0.49 9.58 -12.76
CA ALA A 7 0.32 8.45 -13.19
C ALA A 7 0.74 8.55 -14.68
N TYR A 8 1.80 7.82 -15.01
CA TYR A 8 2.30 7.61 -16.38
C TYR A 8 1.28 6.86 -17.25
N GLY A 9 1.21 7.19 -18.55
CA GLY A 9 0.45 6.42 -19.54
C GLY A 9 -1.01 6.86 -19.75
N PHE A 10 -1.45 7.94 -19.10
CA PHE A 10 -2.71 8.64 -19.39
C PHE A 10 -2.52 9.71 -20.46
N LYS A 11 -3.61 10.09 -21.14
CA LYS A 11 -3.62 11.25 -22.03
C LYS A 11 -4.20 12.47 -21.34
N TYR A 12 -3.56 13.61 -21.52
CA TYR A 12 -4.11 14.91 -21.12
C TYR A 12 -5.26 15.31 -22.06
N ALA A 13 -6.06 16.29 -21.64
CA ALA A 13 -7.19 16.80 -22.43
C ALA A 13 -6.75 17.41 -23.79
N ASP A 14 -5.50 17.84 -23.89
CA ASP A 14 -4.89 18.33 -25.14
C ASP A 14 -4.37 17.20 -26.05
N GLY A 15 -4.55 15.94 -25.65
CA GLY A 15 -4.11 14.75 -26.40
C GLY A 15 -2.66 14.32 -26.16
N SER A 16 -1.88 15.10 -25.40
CA SER A 16 -0.49 14.77 -25.07
C SER A 16 -0.39 13.62 -24.06
N ASP A 17 0.71 12.88 -24.11
CA ASP A 17 0.95 11.76 -23.20
C ASP A 17 1.50 12.24 -21.85
N SER A 18 1.05 11.60 -20.78
CA SER A 18 1.59 11.81 -19.44
C SER A 18 2.87 11.02 -19.22
N TYR A 19 3.91 11.74 -18.80
CA TYR A 19 5.20 11.19 -18.39
C TYR A 19 5.28 11.14 -16.86
N GLY A 20 5.90 10.08 -16.33
CA GLY A 20 5.98 9.82 -14.90
C GLY A 20 7.02 10.66 -14.15
N GLY A 21 7.26 10.30 -12.88
CA GLY A 21 8.18 11.04 -12.00
C GLY A 21 9.67 10.74 -12.16
N TYR A 22 10.07 9.79 -13.02
CA TYR A 22 11.49 9.46 -13.25
C TYR A 22 12.11 10.44 -14.26
N ALA A 23 12.11 11.72 -13.90
CA ALA A 23 12.58 12.85 -14.71
C ALA A 23 13.12 13.96 -13.79
N ASP A 24 13.77 14.98 -14.38
CA ASP A 24 14.26 16.12 -13.61
C ASP A 24 13.13 17.02 -13.09
N TYR A 25 12.04 17.14 -13.87
CA TYR A 25 10.87 17.95 -13.52
C TYR A 25 9.57 17.22 -13.88
N HIS A 26 8.54 17.44 -13.08
CA HIS A 26 7.20 16.93 -13.32
C HIS A 26 6.22 18.09 -13.44
N ARG A 27 5.37 18.06 -14.48
CA ARG A 27 4.29 19.04 -14.68
C ARG A 27 2.96 18.37 -14.39
N CYS A 28 2.15 19.01 -13.57
CA CYS A 28 0.86 18.50 -13.16
C CYS A 28 -0.11 19.64 -12.86
N HIS A 29 -1.40 19.31 -12.87
CA HIS A 29 -2.44 20.24 -12.48
C HIS A 29 -2.42 20.43 -10.95
N GLU A 30 -2.54 21.68 -10.48
CA GLU A 30 -2.45 22.06 -9.07
C GLU A 30 -3.40 21.29 -8.15
N HIS A 31 -4.56 20.86 -8.66
CA HIS A 31 -5.51 20.06 -7.89
C HIS A 31 -4.93 18.71 -7.41
N PHE A 32 -3.98 18.13 -8.15
CA PHE A 32 -3.33 16.87 -7.80
C PHE A 32 -2.01 17.05 -7.07
N VAL A 33 -1.71 18.30 -6.70
CA VAL A 33 -0.50 18.68 -5.99
C VAL A 33 -0.80 18.73 -4.50
N VAL A 34 -0.06 17.95 -3.72
CA VAL A 34 -0.18 17.90 -2.26
C VAL A 34 1.10 18.44 -1.62
N LYS A 35 0.93 19.26 -0.58
CA LYS A 35 2.04 19.79 0.21
C LYS A 35 2.51 18.75 1.22
N THR A 36 3.77 18.35 1.12
CA THR A 36 4.40 17.47 2.12
C THR A 36 4.75 18.26 3.39
N PRO A 37 4.40 17.77 4.60
CA PRO A 37 4.87 18.35 5.86
C PRO A 37 6.40 18.40 5.96
N GLU A 38 6.96 19.47 6.52
CA GLU A 38 8.42 19.65 6.63
C GLU A 38 9.09 18.62 7.55
N SER A 39 8.32 18.01 8.46
CA SER A 39 8.81 16.96 9.35
C SER A 39 9.06 15.61 8.66
N ILE A 40 8.61 15.45 7.41
CA ILE A 40 8.74 14.20 6.63
C ILE A 40 9.73 14.44 5.48
N PRO A 41 10.91 13.79 5.49
CA PRO A 41 11.83 13.73 4.37
C PRO A 41 11.13 13.28 3.10
N SER A 42 11.57 13.82 1.98
CA SER A 42 10.87 13.63 0.71
C SER A 42 10.91 12.18 0.23
N GLU A 43 12.03 11.51 0.50
CA GLU A 43 12.25 10.11 0.21
C GLU A 43 11.30 9.18 0.98
N GLU A 44 10.88 9.57 2.18
CA GLU A 44 9.92 8.82 2.97
C GLU A 44 8.47 9.16 2.62
N ALA A 45 8.20 10.39 2.21
CA ALA A 45 6.88 10.78 1.72
C ALA A 45 6.52 10.10 0.40
N ALA A 46 7.50 9.89 -0.50
CA ALA A 46 7.28 9.37 -1.85
C ALA A 46 6.46 8.05 -1.90
N PRO A 47 6.78 6.99 -1.14
CA PRO A 47 5.97 5.77 -1.12
C PRO A 47 4.54 5.94 -0.59
N MET A 48 4.29 6.95 0.24
CA MET A 48 2.99 7.16 0.87
C MET A 48 1.95 7.67 -0.12
N LEU A 49 2.38 8.45 -1.11
CA LEU A 49 1.51 9.14 -2.08
C LEU A 49 0.80 8.20 -3.06
N CYS A 50 1.16 6.91 -3.07
CA CYS A 50 0.46 5.87 -3.80
C CYS A 50 0.21 4.66 -2.90
N GLY A 51 1.27 3.97 -2.47
CA GLY A 51 1.14 2.74 -1.68
C GLY A 51 0.53 2.98 -0.29
N GLY A 52 0.88 4.09 0.36
CA GLY A 52 0.34 4.45 1.67
C GLY A 52 -1.15 4.79 1.60
N ILE A 53 -1.53 5.74 0.74
CA ILE A 53 -2.91 6.21 0.64
C ILE A 53 -3.89 5.10 0.24
N THR A 54 -3.46 4.18 -0.62
CA THR A 54 -4.27 3.03 -1.06
C THR A 54 -4.68 2.13 0.10
N VAL A 55 -3.83 1.99 1.13
CA VAL A 55 -4.11 1.20 2.33
C VAL A 55 -4.74 2.04 3.43
N TYR A 56 -4.39 3.32 3.52
CA TYR A 56 -4.98 4.24 4.49
C TYR A 56 -6.48 4.44 4.30
N ALA A 57 -6.95 4.60 3.05
CA ALA A 57 -8.36 4.83 2.76
C ALA A 57 -9.30 3.73 3.32
N PRO A 58 -9.10 2.42 3.03
CA PRO A 58 -9.95 1.38 3.60
C PRO A 58 -9.79 1.24 5.12
N LEU A 59 -8.60 1.50 5.68
CA LEU A 59 -8.39 1.45 7.12
C LEU A 59 -9.11 2.58 7.85
N LYS A 60 -9.07 3.81 7.33
CA LYS A 60 -9.77 4.96 7.92
C LYS A 60 -11.28 4.74 7.97
N LEU A 61 -11.84 4.08 6.95
CA LEU A 61 -13.28 3.83 6.85
C LEU A 61 -13.79 2.77 7.83
N ASN A 62 -12.97 1.76 8.16
CA ASN A 62 -13.41 0.61 8.96
C ASN A 62 -12.83 0.59 10.38
N GLY A 63 -11.75 1.33 10.65
CA GLY A 63 -11.01 1.24 11.90
C GLY A 63 -10.23 -0.07 12.04
N SER A 64 -9.28 -0.11 12.97
CA SER A 64 -8.56 -1.33 13.32
C SER A 64 -7.97 -1.18 14.72
N ASP A 65 -8.31 -2.10 15.61
CA ASP A 65 -7.75 -2.20 16.96
C ASP A 65 -6.63 -3.26 17.06
N ARG A 66 -6.59 -4.19 16.10
CA ARG A 66 -5.64 -5.30 16.03
C ARG A 66 -5.23 -5.56 14.58
N VAL A 67 -3.94 -5.76 14.37
CA VAL A 67 -3.34 -5.99 13.05
C VAL A 67 -2.75 -7.39 12.97
N VAL A 68 -3.20 -8.18 11.98
CA VAL A 68 -2.66 -9.51 11.69
C VAL A 68 -1.96 -9.49 10.34
N ALA A 69 -0.65 -9.73 10.34
CA ALA A 69 0.15 -9.84 9.13
C ALA A 69 0.04 -11.25 8.54
N ILE A 70 -0.41 -11.37 7.30
CA ILE A 70 -0.54 -12.65 6.61
C ILE A 70 0.48 -12.72 5.48
N SER A 71 1.31 -13.76 5.47
CA SER A 71 2.23 -14.02 4.37
C SER A 71 2.34 -15.51 4.08
N ARG A 72 2.97 -15.85 2.95
CA ARG A 72 3.22 -17.25 2.58
C ARG A 72 4.35 -17.85 3.40
N LYS A 73 5.51 -17.17 3.37
CA LYS A 73 6.77 -17.59 4.00
C LYS A 73 6.92 -16.96 5.38
N ASN A 74 7.70 -17.60 6.25
CA ASN A 74 8.06 -17.05 7.56
C ASN A 74 9.17 -15.97 7.53
N SER A 75 9.81 -15.74 6.38
CA SER A 75 10.96 -14.83 6.29
C SER A 75 10.68 -13.36 6.61
N LYS A 76 9.40 -12.96 6.69
CA LYS A 76 8.96 -11.59 7.02
C LYS A 76 8.32 -11.48 8.39
N ARG A 77 8.33 -12.56 9.19
CA ARG A 77 7.67 -12.62 10.49
C ARG A 77 8.23 -11.59 11.46
N GLU A 78 9.56 -11.55 11.61
CA GLU A 78 10.22 -10.60 12.51
C GLU A 78 9.98 -9.14 12.09
N ASP A 79 10.06 -8.87 10.80
CA ASP A 79 9.84 -7.53 10.28
C ASP A 79 8.38 -7.08 10.46
N ALA A 80 7.40 -7.99 10.32
CA ALA A 80 6.00 -7.68 10.58
C ALA A 80 5.75 -7.27 12.05
N PHE A 81 6.40 -7.95 13.01
CA PHE A 81 6.32 -7.56 14.42
C PHE A 81 7.01 -6.22 14.68
N LYS A 82 8.16 -5.93 14.05
CA LYS A 82 8.82 -4.62 14.14
C LYS A 82 7.97 -3.48 13.56
N LEU A 83 7.14 -3.78 12.56
CA LEU A 83 6.16 -2.85 11.99
C LEU A 83 4.90 -2.68 12.85
N GLY A 84 4.76 -3.44 13.95
CA GLY A 84 3.65 -3.32 14.89
C GLY A 84 2.48 -4.27 14.62
N ALA A 85 2.67 -5.36 13.88
CA ALA A 85 1.64 -6.40 13.80
C ALA A 85 1.50 -7.11 15.16
N ASP A 86 0.27 -7.33 15.61
CA ASP A 86 -0.02 -8.07 16.85
C ASP A 86 0.14 -9.58 16.66
N GLU A 87 -0.11 -10.06 15.44
CA GLU A 87 0.00 -11.48 15.09
C GLU A 87 0.50 -11.68 13.66
N TYR A 88 1.10 -12.85 13.40
CA TYR A 88 1.58 -13.25 12.09
C TYR A 88 1.12 -14.66 11.71
N ILE A 89 0.51 -14.79 10.54
CA ILE A 89 0.04 -16.04 9.94
C ILE A 89 0.91 -16.39 8.73
N SER A 90 1.41 -17.63 8.66
CA SER A 90 2.19 -18.13 7.54
C SER A 90 1.44 -19.22 6.76
N THR A 91 0.89 -18.88 5.59
CA THR A 91 -0.02 -19.80 4.86
C THR A 91 0.64 -21.09 4.37
N ASP A 92 1.96 -21.11 4.13
CA ASP A 92 2.67 -22.32 3.66
C ASP A 92 3.10 -23.23 4.81
N HIS A 93 3.17 -22.71 6.04
CA HIS A 93 3.70 -23.43 7.20
C HIS A 93 2.64 -23.79 8.24
N ASP A 94 1.52 -23.04 8.29
CA ASP A 94 0.44 -23.24 9.23
C ASP A 94 -0.72 -23.96 8.54
N ALA A 95 -0.68 -25.29 8.38
CA ALA A 95 -1.65 -26.04 7.56
C ALA A 95 -3.14 -25.75 7.88
N ASP A 96 -3.46 -25.49 9.14
CA ASP A 96 -4.83 -25.21 9.62
C ASP A 96 -5.10 -23.73 9.89
N TRP A 97 -4.34 -22.81 9.28
CA TRP A 97 -4.47 -21.37 9.52
C TRP A 97 -5.89 -20.84 9.32
N ALA A 98 -6.58 -21.30 8.28
CA ALA A 98 -7.92 -20.84 7.93
C ALA A 98 -8.96 -21.28 8.97
N GLN A 99 -8.78 -22.44 9.60
CA GLN A 99 -9.66 -22.99 10.62
C GLN A 99 -9.35 -22.37 11.99
N LYS A 100 -8.06 -22.27 12.33
CA LYS A 100 -7.60 -21.71 13.61
C LYS A 100 -8.01 -20.25 13.79
N HIS A 101 -7.99 -19.47 12.71
CA HIS A 101 -8.32 -18.05 12.71
C HIS A 101 -9.68 -17.77 12.05
N ALA A 102 -10.56 -18.77 11.98
CA ALA A 102 -11.87 -18.61 11.36
C ALA A 102 -12.70 -17.51 12.06
N LYS A 103 -13.31 -16.62 11.28
CA LYS A 103 -14.14 -15.50 11.75
C LYS A 103 -13.46 -14.60 12.78
N SER A 104 -12.14 -14.45 12.71
CA SER A 104 -11.36 -13.66 13.66
C SER A 104 -11.02 -12.25 13.16
N LEU A 105 -11.19 -11.98 11.86
CA LEU A 105 -10.86 -10.70 11.23
C LEU A 105 -12.12 -10.02 10.68
N ASP A 106 -12.21 -8.71 10.83
CA ASP A 106 -13.34 -7.93 10.27
C ASP A 106 -13.00 -7.33 8.89
N LEU A 107 -11.72 -7.09 8.62
CA LEU A 107 -11.22 -6.53 7.36
C LEU A 107 -9.95 -7.28 6.92
N VAL A 108 -9.89 -7.65 5.65
CA VAL A 108 -8.67 -8.16 5.00
C VAL A 108 -8.30 -7.22 3.86
N VAL A 109 -7.16 -6.55 3.98
CA VAL A 109 -6.59 -5.73 2.90
C VAL A 109 -5.58 -6.58 2.13
N SER A 110 -5.99 -7.11 0.98
CA SER A 110 -5.08 -7.84 0.11
C SER A 110 -4.27 -6.88 -0.77
N THR A 111 -2.96 -6.83 -0.55
CA THR A 111 -2.01 -6.08 -1.40
C THR A 111 -1.31 -6.97 -2.41
N VAL A 112 -1.77 -8.21 -2.59
CA VAL A 112 -1.20 -9.20 -3.51
C VAL A 112 -2.31 -9.79 -4.38
N SER A 113 -2.03 -9.93 -5.67
CA SER A 113 -2.94 -10.57 -6.63
C SER A 113 -2.26 -11.75 -7.35
N PRO A 114 -1.80 -12.79 -6.64
CA PRO A 114 -1.23 -13.95 -7.31
C PRO A 114 -2.35 -14.81 -7.94
N PRO A 115 -2.12 -15.42 -9.11
CA PRO A 115 -3.12 -16.27 -9.78
C PRO A 115 -3.51 -17.53 -8.98
N LYS A 116 -2.71 -17.91 -7.98
CA LYS A 116 -2.96 -19.06 -7.09
C LYS A 116 -3.18 -18.61 -5.64
N MET A 117 -4.12 -17.70 -5.41
CA MET A 117 -4.50 -17.31 -4.05
C MET A 117 -5.61 -18.25 -3.54
N PRO A 118 -5.45 -18.92 -2.38
CA PRO A 118 -6.51 -19.74 -1.79
C PRO A 118 -7.60 -18.86 -1.17
N LEU A 119 -8.42 -18.23 -2.02
CA LEU A 119 -9.42 -17.23 -1.63
C LEU A 119 -10.35 -17.75 -0.53
N ASP A 120 -10.80 -19.00 -0.62
CA ASP A 120 -11.68 -19.61 0.36
C ASP A 120 -11.11 -19.61 1.79
N GLY A 121 -9.80 -19.78 1.94
CA GLY A 121 -9.13 -19.72 3.24
C GLY A 121 -9.19 -18.32 3.84
N TYR A 122 -8.93 -17.29 3.02
CA TYR A 122 -8.99 -15.89 3.47
C TYR A 122 -10.43 -15.47 3.80
N LEU A 123 -11.40 -15.93 3.01
CA LEU A 123 -12.81 -15.70 3.29
C LEU A 123 -13.27 -16.38 4.58
N ASN A 124 -12.63 -17.48 4.99
CA ASN A 124 -12.95 -18.12 6.27
C ASN A 124 -12.46 -17.32 7.48
N LEU A 125 -11.43 -16.48 7.31
CA LEU A 125 -10.95 -15.59 8.37
C LEU A 125 -11.94 -14.47 8.68
N LEU A 126 -12.76 -14.07 7.70
CA LEU A 126 -13.65 -12.92 7.82
C LEU A 126 -14.89 -13.21 8.67
N ASN A 127 -15.18 -12.29 9.57
CA ASN A 127 -16.39 -12.27 10.39
C ASN A 127 -17.58 -11.74 9.56
N PRO A 128 -18.73 -12.44 9.48
CA PRO A 128 -19.87 -12.13 8.59
C PRO A 128 -20.64 -10.83 8.86
N ILE A 129 -20.23 -9.99 9.82
CA ILE A 129 -21.00 -8.83 10.27
C ILE A 129 -20.59 -7.60 9.47
N SER A 130 -21.05 -7.44 8.22
CA SER A 130 -21.48 -6.12 7.72
C SER A 130 -22.16 -6.16 6.32
N CYS A 131 -23.15 -5.28 6.14
CA CYS A 131 -24.21 -5.15 5.12
C CYS A 131 -23.91 -5.25 3.59
N GLN A 132 -24.61 -6.17 2.91
CA GLN A 132 -24.87 -6.34 1.46
C GLN A 132 -24.52 -5.22 0.44
N ILE A 133 -23.80 -5.60 -0.65
CA ILE A 133 -24.12 -5.45 -2.10
C ILE A 133 -23.04 -6.23 -2.90
N SER A 134 -23.33 -7.45 -3.40
CA SER A 134 -22.65 -8.09 -4.56
C SER A 134 -23.31 -9.42 -4.97
N LEU A 135 -23.31 -9.73 -6.27
CA LEU A 135 -24.08 -10.75 -7.01
C LEU A 135 -23.48 -12.18 -7.02
N GLN A 136 -22.97 -12.68 -5.88
CA GLN A 136 -22.53 -14.09 -5.78
C GLN A 136 -23.19 -14.84 -4.61
N PHE A 137 -23.89 -15.93 -4.93
CA PHE A 137 -24.79 -16.65 -4.02
C PHE A 137 -24.10 -17.23 -2.76
N GLN A 138 -22.83 -17.62 -2.85
CA GLN A 138 -22.05 -18.15 -1.70
C GLN A 138 -21.58 -17.05 -0.74
N SER A 139 -21.10 -15.91 -1.26
CA SER A 139 -20.66 -14.75 -0.46
C SER A 139 -21.84 -14.10 0.28
N MET A 140 -23.03 -14.21 -0.29
CA MET A 140 -24.29 -13.72 0.28
C MET A 140 -24.67 -14.45 1.58
N MET A 141 -24.50 -15.77 1.66
CA MET A 141 -24.79 -16.54 2.89
C MET A 141 -23.82 -16.23 4.03
N LYS A 142 -22.60 -15.77 3.71
CA LYS A 142 -21.58 -15.39 4.70
C LYS A 142 -21.54 -13.88 4.98
N GLY A 143 -22.39 -13.05 4.35
CA GLY A 143 -22.37 -11.60 4.58
C GLY A 143 -21.05 -10.90 4.26
N ILE A 144 -20.19 -11.49 3.39
CA ILE A 144 -18.85 -10.94 3.08
C ILE A 144 -18.96 -9.91 1.95
N ARG A 145 -18.32 -8.75 2.13
CA ARG A 145 -18.25 -7.68 1.12
C ARG A 145 -16.91 -7.65 0.42
N PHE A 146 -16.96 -7.47 -0.90
CA PHE A 146 -15.78 -7.18 -1.72
C PHE A 146 -15.80 -5.71 -2.11
N GLY A 147 -14.69 -5.01 -1.85
CA GLY A 147 -14.48 -3.63 -2.26
C GLY A 147 -13.08 -3.49 -2.83
N GLY A 148 -12.93 -2.61 -3.81
CA GLY A 148 -11.63 -2.14 -4.28
C GLY A 148 -11.43 -0.70 -3.83
N SER A 149 -10.20 -0.37 -3.43
CA SER A 149 -9.78 1.02 -3.26
C SER A 149 -8.72 1.33 -4.32
N LEU A 150 -8.96 2.37 -5.11
CA LEU A 150 -7.90 3.02 -5.88
C LEU A 150 -7.33 4.16 -5.01
N ILE A 151 -6.29 4.84 -5.52
CA ILE A 151 -5.64 6.01 -4.91
C ILE A 151 -6.71 6.96 -4.35
N GLY A 152 -6.51 7.42 -3.11
CA GLY A 152 -7.42 8.35 -2.43
C GLY A 152 -7.35 9.76 -3.02
N ALA A 153 -8.34 10.57 -2.70
CA ALA A 153 -8.39 11.94 -3.19
C ALA A 153 -7.33 12.84 -2.53
N PRO A 154 -6.94 13.98 -3.14
CA PRO A 154 -5.87 14.85 -2.63
C PRO A 154 -6.04 15.27 -1.17
N TRP A 155 -7.27 15.60 -0.73
CA TRP A 155 -7.54 15.95 0.66
C TRP A 155 -7.32 14.77 1.63
N GLN A 156 -7.58 13.52 1.20
CA GLN A 156 -7.30 12.33 2.00
C GLN A 156 -5.80 12.07 2.13
N ILE A 157 -5.03 12.43 1.09
CA ILE A 157 -3.57 12.38 1.13
C ILE A 157 -3.05 13.40 2.15
N GLU A 158 -3.58 14.62 2.17
CA GLU A 158 -3.22 15.63 3.17
C GLU A 158 -3.50 15.16 4.60
N GLU A 159 -4.69 14.62 4.85
CA GLU A 159 -5.05 14.05 6.15
C GLU A 159 -4.11 12.90 6.56
N MET A 160 -3.79 12.00 5.62
CA MET A 160 -2.86 10.90 5.86
C MET A 160 -1.47 11.43 6.22
N LEU A 161 -0.95 12.38 5.45
CA LEU A 161 0.36 12.98 5.71
C LEU A 161 0.40 13.71 7.05
N ALA A 162 -0.69 14.38 7.44
CA ALA A 162 -0.82 15.00 8.76
C ALA A 162 -0.76 13.97 9.89
N LEU A 163 -1.50 12.85 9.76
CA LEU A 163 -1.46 11.76 10.74
C LEU A 163 -0.06 11.14 10.85
N VAL A 164 0.59 10.89 9.71
CA VAL A 164 1.94 10.35 9.64
C VAL A 164 2.93 11.27 10.33
N ALA A 165 2.82 12.59 10.10
CA ALA A 165 3.66 13.59 10.74
C ALA A 165 3.44 13.63 12.26
N GLU A 166 2.18 13.56 12.72
CA GLU A 166 1.82 13.59 14.14
C GLU A 166 2.31 12.33 14.87
N LYS A 167 2.08 11.15 14.30
CA LYS A 167 2.44 9.86 14.90
C LYS A 167 3.87 9.43 14.60
N ASN A 168 4.62 10.23 13.84
CA ASN A 168 5.98 9.96 13.39
C ASN A 168 6.13 8.57 12.73
N ILE A 169 5.21 8.24 11.82
CA ILE A 169 5.22 6.95 11.11
C ILE A 169 6.21 7.03 9.95
N ARG A 170 7.14 6.07 9.86
CA ARG A 170 8.25 6.10 8.90
C ARG A 170 8.28 4.81 8.07
N PRO A 171 8.19 4.90 6.73
CA PRO A 171 8.28 3.72 5.88
C PRO A 171 9.73 3.25 5.79
N TRP A 172 9.93 1.94 5.65
CA TRP A 172 11.27 1.40 5.43
C TRP A 172 11.64 1.55 3.96
N VAL A 173 12.44 2.59 3.70
CA VAL A 173 12.90 2.96 2.36
C VAL A 173 14.32 2.47 2.13
N ASN A 174 14.63 2.06 0.90
CA ASN A 174 16.00 1.86 0.46
C ASN A 174 16.23 2.79 -0.74
N LEU A 175 17.13 3.74 -0.54
CA LEU A 175 17.43 4.76 -1.54
C LEU A 175 18.26 4.17 -2.66
N ARG A 176 17.94 4.55 -3.89
CA ARG A 176 18.67 4.18 -5.10
C ARG A 176 18.93 5.44 -5.92
N SER A 177 20.12 5.58 -6.48
CA SER A 177 20.38 6.66 -7.42
C SER A 177 19.53 6.47 -8.67
N MET A 178 19.02 7.56 -9.25
CA MET A 178 18.34 7.47 -10.56
C MET A 178 19.25 6.89 -11.66
N LYS A 179 20.57 7.01 -11.53
CA LYS A 179 21.53 6.40 -12.48
C LYS A 179 21.47 4.87 -12.47
N ASP A 180 21.11 4.28 -11.34
CA ASP A 180 21.07 2.83 -11.13
C ASP A 180 19.67 2.24 -11.34
N VAL A 181 18.76 2.96 -12.02
CA VAL A 181 17.36 2.54 -12.18
C VAL A 181 17.21 1.15 -12.80
N ASN A 182 18.03 0.81 -13.80
CA ASN A 182 17.99 -0.50 -14.45
C ASN A 182 18.33 -1.62 -13.46
N LYS A 183 19.31 -1.39 -12.58
CA LYS A 183 19.65 -2.34 -11.52
C LYS A 183 18.56 -2.40 -10.46
N ALA A 184 17.99 -1.26 -10.09
CA ALA A 184 16.90 -1.20 -9.12
C ALA A 184 15.66 -1.99 -9.58
N ILE A 185 15.39 -2.04 -10.90
CA ILE A 185 14.31 -2.87 -11.48
C ILE A 185 14.62 -4.37 -11.30
N VAL A 186 15.83 -4.80 -11.65
CA VAL A 186 16.25 -6.21 -11.48
C VAL A 186 16.19 -6.62 -10.00
N ASP A 187 16.77 -5.81 -9.11
CA ASP A 187 16.74 -6.05 -7.66
C ASP A 187 15.30 -6.11 -7.12
N PHE A 188 14.39 -5.31 -7.70
CA PHE A 188 12.98 -5.29 -7.32
C PHE A 188 12.28 -6.61 -7.71
N GLU A 189 12.51 -7.11 -8.92
CA GLU A 189 11.98 -8.41 -9.39
C GLU A 189 12.49 -9.58 -8.56
N GLU A 190 13.75 -9.52 -8.09
CA GLU A 190 14.34 -10.50 -7.18
C GLU A 190 13.77 -10.43 -5.75
N GLY A 191 12.97 -9.41 -5.43
CA GLY A 191 12.35 -9.24 -4.11
C GLY A 191 13.32 -8.83 -3.00
N ILE A 192 14.46 -8.23 -3.40
CA ILE A 192 15.46 -7.61 -2.53
C ILE A 192 14.91 -6.45 -1.68
N PRO A 193 14.00 -5.56 -2.16
CA PRO A 193 13.60 -4.41 -1.35
C PRO A 193 12.98 -4.82 -0.01
N ARG A 194 13.39 -4.10 1.04
CA ARG A 194 12.85 -4.20 2.41
C ARG A 194 12.54 -2.76 2.90
N TYR A 195 11.42 -2.15 2.51
CA TYR A 195 10.29 -2.66 1.72
C TYR A 195 9.97 -1.83 0.46
N ARG A 196 10.52 -0.62 0.35
CA ARG A 196 10.25 0.30 -0.76
C ARG A 196 11.56 0.83 -1.32
N PHE A 197 11.75 0.73 -2.64
CA PHE A 197 12.79 1.50 -3.32
C PHE A 197 12.31 2.90 -3.61
N VAL A 198 13.20 3.86 -3.39
CA VAL A 198 12.96 5.27 -3.69
C VAL A 198 14.13 5.76 -4.51
N LEU A 199 13.82 6.22 -5.71
CA LEU A 199 14.82 6.82 -6.59
C LEU A 199 15.08 8.25 -6.14
N VAL A 200 16.36 8.60 -5.99
CA VAL A 200 16.78 9.93 -5.54
C VAL A 200 17.45 10.66 -6.69
N ASN A 201 17.02 11.90 -6.91
CA ASN A 201 17.70 12.82 -7.81
C ASN A 201 18.82 13.54 -7.08
N GLU A 202 20.05 13.05 -7.21
CA GLU A 202 21.26 13.64 -6.60
C GLU A 202 21.40 15.15 -6.87
N LYS A 203 20.93 15.66 -8.02
CA LYS A 203 21.04 17.10 -8.33
C LYS A 203 20.12 17.99 -7.49
N HIS A 204 19.01 17.44 -6.99
CA HIS A 204 17.94 18.21 -6.34
C HIS A 204 17.57 17.69 -4.94
N ALA A 205 18.18 16.59 -4.49
CA ALA A 205 17.89 15.94 -3.21
C ALA A 205 18.62 16.57 -2.01
N GLY A 206 19.46 17.60 -2.22
CA GLY A 206 20.19 18.26 -1.13
C GLY A 206 21.23 17.39 -0.44
N ILE A 207 21.69 16.32 -1.12
CA ILE A 207 22.78 15.41 -0.74
C ILE A 207 23.87 15.44 -1.81
#